data_AF-A0A6N9TY94-F1
#
_entry.id   AF-A0A6N9TY94-F1
#
_cell.length_a   1.000
_cell.length_b   1.000
_cell.length_c   1.000
_cell.angle_alpha   90.00
_cell.angle_beta   90.00
_cell.angle_gamma   90.00
#
_symmetry.space_group_name_H-M   'P 1'
#
loop_
_entity.id
_entity.type
_entity.pdbx_description
1 polymer ?
#
loop_
_entity_poly.entity_id
_entity_poly.type
_entity_poly.pdbx_seq_one_letter_code
_entity_poly.pdbx_strand_id
1 'polypeptide(L)'
;MPPNRPPALLCLALMLAWLSTAAAAPPAGVPALDHPPPTVTRTTAGQVDLCLGCHRQDPGGAHARDVLGCAACHLGDPLAGDKTRAHRGMVKNPGELRLGPRTCGQAGCHPNQLRWVENSLMATNRGIIDALRTYWGESAGPGAEDLTVHGLARSGLTSPALDYFRKLCGSCHLWMEKGSLPDFLAAKGGGCTACHQEKPEPDTPRERAHTRITRDAPLENCVRCHNRSGRIGLSYQGLMESEGYGTPYEAGDLGTHQLEDGRYVRSMPDDVHHRKGLACVDCHTQRETMGDGTRHVHFEEQLEVRCVTCHAGGEALRPLAEAYALRKRGLGPPSGVQVKRAPPRLDVVAKGTAFFLEGRRDRKLHPLDPVSY
;
A
#
# COMPACT_ATOMS: atom_id res chain seq x y z
N MET A 1 74.77 41.20 16.53
CA MET A 1 75.55 40.75 15.36
C MET A 1 74.60 40.45 14.21
N PRO A 2 74.58 41.25 13.13
CA PRO A 2 74.26 40.77 11.77
C PRO A 2 75.44 39.89 11.26
N PRO A 3 75.44 39.27 10.05
CA PRO A 3 74.63 39.53 8.84
C PRO A 3 74.00 38.22 8.26
N ASN A 4 73.59 38.03 6.98
CA ASN A 4 73.71 38.84 5.76
C ASN A 4 72.60 38.58 4.70
N ARG A 5 72.54 39.46 3.69
CA ARG A 5 71.88 39.36 2.35
C ARG A 5 72.56 40.37 1.41
N PRO A 6 72.34 40.37 0.08
CA PRO A 6 71.78 39.34 -0.79
C PRO A 6 72.91 38.74 -1.67
N PRO A 7 73.22 39.10 -2.95
CA PRO A 7 72.49 39.89 -3.97
C PRO A 7 71.55 39.01 -4.84
N ALA A 8 71.06 39.55 -5.96
CA ALA A 8 70.36 38.84 -7.04
C ALA A 8 71.10 39.08 -8.37
N LEU A 9 70.97 38.17 -9.34
CA LEU A 9 71.41 38.40 -10.73
C LEU A 9 70.47 37.72 -11.73
N LEU A 10 70.21 38.44 -12.83
CA LEU A 10 69.42 38.00 -13.98
C LEU A 10 70.05 36.76 -14.66
N CYS A 11 69.21 35.90 -15.24
CA CYS A 11 69.30 35.66 -16.69
C CYS A 11 67.97 35.17 -17.28
N LEU A 12 67.63 35.77 -18.42
CA LEU A 12 66.50 35.45 -19.27
C LEU A 12 66.90 34.35 -20.27
N ALA A 13 65.91 33.62 -20.79
CA ALA A 13 65.98 32.73 -21.95
C ALA A 13 66.83 31.44 -21.82
N LEU A 14 66.15 30.29 -21.90
CA LEU A 14 66.11 29.52 -23.15
C LEU A 14 65.00 28.46 -23.10
N MET A 15 63.93 28.69 -23.88
CA MET A 15 63.04 27.61 -24.29
C MET A 15 63.81 26.74 -25.30
N LEU A 16 64.12 25.50 -24.93
CA LEU A 16 64.52 24.48 -25.90
C LEU A 16 63.66 23.24 -25.69
N ALA A 17 62.84 22.96 -26.69
CA ALA A 17 61.84 21.90 -26.66
C ALA A 17 62.52 20.52 -26.65
N TRP A 18 62.25 19.75 -25.59
CA TRP A 18 62.40 18.29 -25.62
C TRP A 18 61.02 17.67 -25.76
N LEU A 19 60.60 17.53 -27.03
CA LEU A 19 59.47 16.70 -27.44
C LEU A 19 59.84 15.22 -27.25
N SER A 20 59.90 14.79 -25.99
CA SER A 20 60.01 13.38 -25.63
C SER A 20 58.69 12.70 -25.98
N THR A 21 58.71 11.81 -26.96
CA THR A 21 57.55 11.01 -27.38
C THR A 21 57.14 10.06 -26.27
N ALA A 22 56.30 10.52 -25.35
CA ALA A 22 55.54 9.66 -24.47
C ALA A 22 54.56 8.85 -25.34
N ALA A 23 54.95 7.62 -25.67
CA ALA A 23 54.05 6.67 -26.30
C ALA A 23 52.81 6.53 -25.41
N ALA A 24 51.66 6.97 -25.90
CA ALA A 24 50.42 6.86 -25.16
C ALA A 24 50.16 5.38 -24.87
N ALA A 25 50.16 5.02 -23.58
CA ALA A 25 49.68 3.71 -23.18
C ALA A 25 48.27 3.53 -23.75
N PRO A 26 47.96 2.40 -24.40
CA PRO A 26 46.62 2.17 -24.92
C PRO A 26 45.61 2.31 -23.76
N PRO A 27 44.41 2.87 -24.00
CA PRO A 27 43.42 3.00 -22.95
C PRO A 27 43.18 1.63 -22.33
N ALA A 28 43.25 1.57 -20.98
CA ALA A 28 43.12 0.33 -20.24
C ALA A 28 41.88 -0.43 -20.75
N GLY A 29 42.12 -1.63 -21.27
CA GLY A 29 41.08 -2.41 -21.94
C GLY A 29 39.86 -2.55 -21.05
N VAL A 30 38.67 -2.42 -21.64
CA VAL A 30 37.41 -2.69 -20.93
C VAL A 30 37.56 -4.07 -20.28
N PRO A 31 37.41 -4.19 -18.94
CA PRO A 31 37.62 -5.46 -18.26
C PRO A 31 36.71 -6.50 -18.91
N ALA A 32 37.30 -7.63 -19.32
CA ALA A 32 36.55 -8.71 -19.91
C ALA A 32 35.43 -9.12 -18.94
N LEU A 33 34.21 -9.24 -19.44
CA LEU A 33 33.12 -9.77 -18.64
C LEU A 33 33.42 -11.24 -18.36
N ASP A 34 33.63 -11.61 -17.09
CA ASP A 34 33.84 -13.00 -16.65
C ASP A 34 32.62 -13.93 -16.91
N HIS A 35 31.58 -13.40 -17.54
CA HIS A 35 30.30 -14.03 -17.84
C HIS A 35 29.93 -13.77 -19.30
N PRO A 36 29.21 -14.70 -19.96
CA PRO A 36 28.71 -14.49 -21.32
C PRO A 36 27.90 -13.18 -21.39
N PRO A 37 27.91 -12.49 -22.56
CA PRO A 37 27.22 -11.21 -22.70
C PRO A 37 25.75 -11.36 -22.29
N PRO A 38 25.22 -10.44 -21.46
CA PRO A 38 23.89 -10.61 -20.88
C PRO A 38 22.84 -10.68 -22.00
N THR A 39 22.09 -11.77 -22.04
CA THR A 39 20.94 -11.93 -22.94
C THR A 39 19.99 -10.76 -22.73
N VAL A 40 19.77 -9.95 -23.77
CA VAL A 40 18.94 -8.75 -23.68
C VAL A 40 17.47 -9.14 -23.52
N THR A 41 17.03 -9.25 -22.27
CA THR A 41 15.64 -9.56 -21.91
C THR A 41 14.75 -8.33 -22.02
N ARG A 42 13.49 -8.56 -22.41
CA ARG A 42 12.48 -7.54 -22.66
C ARG A 42 11.13 -7.94 -22.07
N THR A 43 10.31 -6.95 -21.75
CA THR A 43 8.89 -7.14 -21.47
C THR A 43 8.11 -7.42 -22.77
N THR A 44 6.85 -7.84 -22.65
CA THR A 44 5.91 -8.01 -23.76
C THR A 44 5.63 -6.69 -24.49
N ALA A 45 5.78 -5.55 -23.81
CA ALA A 45 5.76 -4.21 -24.38
C ALA A 45 7.10 -3.79 -25.05
N GLY A 46 8.10 -4.68 -25.09
CA GLY A 46 9.39 -4.47 -25.74
C GLY A 46 10.42 -3.65 -24.94
N GLN A 47 10.06 -3.18 -23.74
CA GLN A 47 10.96 -2.45 -22.85
C GLN A 47 12.09 -3.38 -22.37
N VAL A 48 13.33 -2.90 -22.37
CA VAL A 48 14.48 -3.69 -21.88
C VAL A 48 14.45 -3.73 -20.36
N ASP A 49 14.53 -4.94 -19.78
CA ASP A 49 14.77 -5.14 -18.36
C ASP A 49 15.65 -6.37 -18.16
N LEU A 50 16.94 -6.15 -17.89
CA LEU A 50 17.94 -7.19 -17.67
C LEU A 50 17.79 -7.90 -16.32
N CYS A 51 16.97 -7.39 -15.39
CA CYS A 51 16.63 -8.13 -14.17
C CYS A 51 15.99 -9.47 -14.53
N LEU A 52 15.26 -9.53 -15.66
CA LEU A 52 14.54 -10.71 -16.09
C LEU A 52 15.44 -11.90 -16.49
N GLY A 53 16.71 -11.64 -16.83
CA GLY A 53 17.70 -12.67 -17.15
C GLY A 53 18.21 -13.44 -15.93
N CYS A 54 18.25 -12.80 -14.76
CA CYS A 54 18.76 -13.39 -13.51
C CYS A 54 17.65 -13.81 -12.54
N HIS A 55 16.57 -13.03 -12.46
CA HIS A 55 15.46 -13.26 -11.54
C HIS A 55 14.38 -14.15 -12.16
N ARG A 56 13.58 -14.82 -11.32
CA ARG A 56 12.45 -15.68 -11.74
C ARG A 56 11.17 -15.44 -10.94
N GLN A 57 11.21 -14.50 -10.00
CA GLN A 57 10.09 -14.08 -9.18
C GLN A 57 9.00 -13.43 -10.03
N ASP A 58 7.73 -13.78 -9.79
CA ASP A 58 6.58 -13.24 -10.53
C ASP A 58 5.43 -12.82 -9.60
N PRO A 59 5.06 -11.52 -9.52
CA PRO A 59 3.83 -11.07 -8.84
C PRO A 59 2.54 -11.50 -9.56
N GLY A 60 2.61 -11.85 -10.85
CA GLY A 60 1.51 -12.36 -11.66
C GLY A 60 0.41 -11.36 -12.02
N GLY A 61 -0.56 -11.84 -12.81
CA GLY A 61 -1.72 -11.06 -13.26
C GLY A 61 -1.33 -9.86 -14.14
N ALA A 62 -2.02 -8.73 -13.97
CA ALA A 62 -1.71 -7.49 -14.70
C ALA A 62 -0.33 -6.87 -14.33
N HIS A 63 0.31 -7.37 -13.26
CA HIS A 63 1.63 -6.93 -12.82
C HIS A 63 2.74 -7.93 -13.19
N ALA A 64 2.43 -8.98 -13.97
CA ALA A 64 3.36 -10.08 -14.23
C ALA A 64 4.72 -9.60 -14.75
N ARG A 65 5.77 -10.32 -14.36
CA ARG A 65 7.17 -9.92 -14.59
C ARG A 65 7.52 -9.68 -16.07
N ASP A 66 6.87 -10.40 -16.97
CA ASP A 66 7.00 -10.26 -18.43
C ASP A 66 6.19 -9.07 -18.97
N VAL A 67 5.15 -8.61 -18.28
CA VAL A 67 4.34 -7.45 -18.69
C VAL A 67 5.04 -6.13 -18.31
N LEU A 68 5.44 -5.96 -17.04
CA LEU A 68 5.96 -4.68 -16.53
C LEU A 68 7.48 -4.63 -16.34
N GLY A 69 8.15 -5.78 -16.25
CA GLY A 69 9.52 -5.85 -15.75
C GLY A 69 9.61 -5.67 -14.23
N CYS A 70 10.80 -5.88 -13.69
CA CYS A 70 11.09 -5.71 -12.28
C CYS A 70 11.32 -4.23 -11.93
N ALA A 71 12.04 -3.49 -12.78
CA ALA A 71 12.49 -2.14 -12.50
C ALA A 71 11.33 -1.10 -12.49
N ALA A 72 10.23 -1.38 -13.19
CA ALA A 72 9.04 -0.52 -13.17
C ALA A 72 8.43 -0.36 -11.75
N CYS A 73 8.57 -1.37 -10.90
CA CYS A 73 8.16 -1.28 -9.50
C CYS A 73 9.37 -1.13 -8.58
N HIS A 74 10.35 -2.03 -8.67
CA HIS A 74 11.47 -2.10 -7.73
C HIS A 74 12.59 -1.10 -8.01
N LEU A 75 12.48 -0.26 -9.05
CA LEU A 75 13.50 0.71 -9.45
C LEU A 75 14.83 0.01 -9.78
N GLY A 76 15.97 0.70 -9.63
CA GLY A 76 17.27 0.21 -10.07
C GLY A 76 17.61 0.59 -11.51
N ASP A 77 18.63 -0.04 -12.08
CA ASP A 77 19.07 0.14 -13.47
C ASP A 77 18.72 -1.11 -14.31
N PRO A 78 17.62 -1.08 -15.10
CA PRO A 78 17.21 -2.22 -15.94
C PRO A 78 18.15 -2.49 -17.12
N LEU A 79 19.15 -1.63 -17.38
CA LEU A 79 20.10 -1.77 -18.48
C LEU A 79 21.48 -2.27 -18.03
N ALA A 80 21.68 -2.45 -16.71
CA ALA A 80 22.91 -3.00 -16.15
C ALA A 80 22.86 -4.54 -16.08
N GLY A 81 23.84 -5.20 -16.71
CA GLY A 81 24.02 -6.65 -16.62
C GLY A 81 24.74 -7.14 -15.36
N ASP A 82 25.33 -6.25 -14.55
CA ASP A 82 26.00 -6.61 -13.30
C ASP A 82 25.17 -6.24 -12.06
N LYS A 83 25.34 -7.05 -11.02
CA LYS A 83 24.61 -6.94 -9.75
C LYS A 83 24.73 -5.54 -9.11
N THR A 84 25.92 -4.94 -9.13
CA THR A 84 26.20 -3.71 -8.37
C THR A 84 25.55 -2.49 -8.99
N ARG A 85 25.54 -2.37 -10.32
CA ARG A 85 24.82 -1.30 -11.02
C ARG A 85 23.32 -1.56 -11.06
N ALA A 86 22.87 -2.78 -11.40
CA ALA A 86 21.44 -3.10 -11.50
C ALA A 86 20.66 -2.80 -10.20
N HIS A 87 21.23 -3.19 -9.04
CA HIS A 87 20.56 -3.00 -7.75
C HIS A 87 20.71 -1.58 -7.17
N ARG A 88 21.43 -0.66 -7.83
CA ARG A 88 21.67 0.69 -7.30
C ARG A 88 20.37 1.49 -7.25
N GLY A 89 19.91 1.81 -6.03
CA GLY A 89 18.69 2.57 -5.83
C GLY A 89 17.40 1.75 -6.00
N MET A 90 17.49 0.42 -6.00
CA MET A 90 16.31 -0.45 -5.89
C MET A 90 15.60 -0.27 -4.54
N VAL A 91 14.29 -0.53 -4.54
CA VAL A 91 13.42 -0.48 -3.36
C VAL A 91 12.79 -1.84 -3.09
N LYS A 92 12.79 -2.27 -1.83
CA LYS A 92 12.24 -3.57 -1.42
C LYS A 92 10.71 -3.59 -1.47
N ASN A 93 10.07 -2.52 -1.02
CA ASN A 93 8.62 -2.38 -1.01
C ASN A 93 8.19 -1.19 -1.90
N PRO A 94 7.78 -1.44 -3.16
CA PRO A 94 7.45 -0.37 -4.08
C PRO A 94 6.11 0.31 -3.79
N GLY A 95 5.23 -0.27 -2.97
CA GLY A 95 3.91 0.30 -2.70
C GLY A 95 3.84 1.33 -1.56
N GLU A 96 4.97 1.67 -0.93
CA GLU A 96 5.02 2.69 0.12
C GLU A 96 4.65 4.07 -0.43
N LEU A 97 3.82 4.83 0.29
CA LEU A 97 3.31 6.12 -0.20
C LEU A 97 4.43 7.12 -0.52
N ARG A 98 5.54 7.12 0.25
CA ARG A 98 6.75 7.92 -0.03
C ARG A 98 7.41 7.62 -1.38
N LEU A 99 7.15 6.43 -1.95
CA LEU A 99 7.66 5.97 -3.25
C LEU A 99 6.57 6.03 -4.33
N GLY A 100 5.30 6.14 -3.96
CA GLY A 100 4.13 6.13 -4.83
C GLY A 100 4.28 6.94 -6.13
N PRO A 101 4.72 8.21 -6.11
CA PRO A 101 4.93 9.01 -7.32
C PRO A 101 5.95 8.43 -8.32
N ARG A 102 6.85 7.58 -7.84
CA ARG A 102 7.87 6.87 -8.63
C ARG A 102 7.51 5.40 -8.91
N THR A 103 6.38 4.90 -8.42
CA THR A 103 5.97 3.49 -8.57
C THR A 103 4.50 3.40 -8.99
N CYS A 104 3.58 3.07 -8.08
CA CYS A 104 2.16 2.84 -8.37
C CYS A 104 1.46 4.06 -8.99
N GLY A 105 1.92 5.28 -8.70
CA GLY A 105 1.34 6.53 -9.16
C GLY A 105 1.94 7.10 -10.46
N GLN A 106 2.84 6.37 -11.13
CA GLN A 106 3.36 6.82 -12.43
C GLN A 106 2.25 6.96 -13.50
N ALA A 107 2.53 7.75 -14.54
CA ALA A 107 1.69 7.81 -15.72
C ALA A 107 1.58 6.42 -16.38
N GLY A 108 0.36 6.01 -16.74
CA GLY A 108 0.09 4.64 -17.22
C GLY A 108 -0.22 3.62 -16.11
N CYS A 109 0.02 3.95 -14.83
CA CYS A 109 -0.29 3.10 -13.68
C CYS A 109 -1.58 3.56 -12.97
N HIS A 110 -1.47 4.00 -11.70
CA HIS A 110 -2.61 4.34 -10.83
C HIS A 110 -2.48 5.75 -10.19
N PRO A 111 -2.23 6.83 -10.98
CA PRO A 111 -2.00 8.17 -10.45
C PRO A 111 -3.22 8.76 -9.71
N ASN A 112 -4.43 8.39 -10.14
CA ASN A 112 -5.66 8.81 -9.45
C ASN A 112 -5.80 8.11 -8.09
N GLN A 113 -5.52 6.82 -8.01
CA GLN A 113 -5.60 6.05 -6.77
C GLN A 113 -4.53 6.48 -5.77
N LEU A 114 -3.32 6.86 -6.22
CA LEU A 114 -2.33 7.47 -5.34
C LEU A 114 -2.90 8.74 -4.67
N ARG A 115 -3.38 9.70 -5.48
CA ARG A 115 -3.98 10.95 -4.99
C ARG A 115 -5.16 10.68 -4.04
N TRP A 116 -5.98 9.67 -4.34
CA TRP A 116 -7.08 9.26 -3.47
C TRP A 116 -6.55 8.77 -2.12
N VAL A 117 -5.62 7.80 -2.12
CA VAL A 117 -5.08 7.22 -0.89
C VAL A 117 -4.38 8.27 -0.04
N GLU A 118 -3.56 9.15 -0.62
CA GLU A 118 -2.88 10.23 0.09
C GLU A 118 -3.84 11.21 0.79
N ASN A 119 -5.03 11.42 0.22
CA ASN A 119 -6.09 12.27 0.79
C ASN A 119 -7.08 11.51 1.69
N SER A 120 -7.03 10.18 1.72
CA SER A 120 -7.98 9.35 2.46
C SER A 120 -7.91 9.57 3.98
N LEU A 121 -9.01 9.24 4.67
CA LEU A 121 -9.06 9.22 6.14
C LEU A 121 -7.92 8.38 6.76
N MET A 122 -7.63 7.20 6.20
CA MET A 122 -6.60 6.28 6.72
C MET A 122 -5.15 6.74 6.50
N ALA A 123 -4.90 7.67 5.58
CA ALA A 123 -3.56 8.22 5.32
C ALA A 123 -3.37 9.64 5.87
N THR A 124 -4.46 10.34 6.21
CA THR A 124 -4.41 11.68 6.80
C THR A 124 -4.64 11.67 8.30
N ASN A 125 -5.56 10.84 8.79
CA ASN A 125 -6.11 10.81 10.16
C ASN A 125 -6.47 12.22 10.71
N ARG A 126 -6.81 13.17 9.83
CA ARG A 126 -6.97 14.60 10.20
C ARG A 126 -8.04 14.82 11.28
N GLY A 127 -9.20 14.18 11.15
CA GLY A 127 -10.28 14.26 12.16
C GLY A 127 -9.93 13.61 13.50
N ILE A 128 -9.11 12.55 13.51
CA ILE A 128 -8.63 11.94 14.77
C ILE A 128 -7.66 12.90 15.47
N ILE A 129 -6.72 13.50 14.73
CA ILE A 129 -5.75 14.46 15.29
C ILE A 129 -6.48 15.71 15.81
N ASP A 130 -7.39 16.28 15.03
CA ASP A 130 -8.19 17.45 15.39
C ASP A 130 -9.05 17.20 16.63
N ALA A 131 -9.76 16.07 16.69
CA ALA A 131 -10.55 15.68 17.85
C ALA A 131 -9.67 15.51 19.10
N LEU A 132 -8.55 14.77 19.01
CA LEU A 132 -7.64 14.58 20.14
C LEU A 132 -7.06 15.91 20.64
N ARG A 133 -6.58 16.79 19.75
CA ARG A 133 -6.06 18.11 20.16
C ARG A 133 -7.15 18.98 20.77
N THR A 134 -8.37 18.92 20.25
CA THR A 134 -9.52 19.65 20.82
C THR A 134 -9.86 19.16 22.23
N TYR A 135 -10.01 17.85 22.44
CA TYR A 135 -10.37 17.28 23.75
C TYR A 135 -9.31 17.50 24.84
N TRP A 136 -8.04 17.62 24.46
CA TRP A 136 -6.94 17.96 25.38
C TRP A 136 -6.75 19.49 25.57
N GLY A 137 -7.54 20.33 24.91
CA GLY A 137 -7.40 21.80 24.99
C GLY A 137 -6.15 22.34 24.27
N GLU A 138 -5.60 21.58 23.33
CA GLU A 138 -4.39 21.91 22.57
C GLU A 138 -4.67 22.59 21.23
N SER A 139 -5.94 22.70 20.80
CA SER A 139 -6.38 23.46 19.62
C SER A 139 -7.37 24.55 20.01
N ALA A 140 -7.65 25.50 19.11
CA ALA A 140 -8.65 26.55 19.32
C ALA A 140 -10.12 26.06 19.20
N GLY A 141 -10.33 24.76 18.98
CA GLY A 141 -11.64 24.13 18.75
C GLY A 141 -11.62 23.13 17.58
N PRO A 142 -12.75 22.44 17.33
CA PRO A 142 -12.88 21.51 16.21
C PRO A 142 -12.66 22.21 14.86
N GLY A 143 -11.89 21.59 13.97
CA GLY A 143 -11.58 22.10 12.64
C GLY A 143 -10.68 23.34 12.61
N ALA A 144 -10.09 23.74 13.76
CA ALA A 144 -9.17 24.88 13.82
C ALA A 144 -7.83 24.61 13.10
N GLU A 145 -7.52 23.35 12.82
CA GLU A 145 -6.29 22.92 12.16
C GLU A 145 -6.55 21.91 11.03
N ASP A 146 -5.59 21.80 10.11
CA ASP A 146 -5.56 20.77 9.05
C ASP A 146 -4.32 19.87 9.18
N LEU A 147 -4.03 19.46 10.42
CA LEU A 147 -2.85 18.65 10.73
C LEU A 147 -3.08 17.18 10.34
N THR A 148 -2.49 16.79 9.21
CA THR A 148 -2.41 15.38 8.78
C THR A 148 -1.20 14.69 9.41
N VAL A 149 -1.23 13.35 9.50
CA VAL A 149 -0.07 12.57 9.98
C VAL A 149 1.19 12.80 9.14
N HIS A 150 1.04 12.95 7.83
CA HIS A 150 2.16 13.24 6.92
C HIS A 150 2.75 14.64 7.17
N GLY A 151 1.93 15.60 7.60
CA GLY A 151 2.38 16.90 8.11
C GLY A 151 3.05 16.79 9.49
N LEU A 152 2.42 16.09 10.43
CA LEU A 152 2.92 15.84 11.79
C LEU A 152 4.31 15.17 11.80
N ALA A 153 4.56 14.25 10.87
CA ALA A 153 5.85 13.58 10.71
C ALA A 153 6.98 14.52 10.28
N ARG A 154 6.66 15.70 9.73
CA ARG A 154 7.64 16.72 9.32
C ARG A 154 7.68 17.95 10.23
N SER A 155 6.62 18.23 10.99
CA SER A 155 6.51 19.47 11.75
C SER A 155 7.29 19.49 13.06
N GLY A 156 7.67 18.31 13.58
CA GLY A 156 8.32 18.19 14.89
C GLY A 156 7.41 18.53 16.08
N LEU A 157 6.13 18.83 15.85
CA LEU A 157 5.17 19.17 16.89
C LEU A 157 5.01 18.01 17.88
N THR A 158 4.98 18.31 19.17
CA THR A 158 4.78 17.30 20.21
C THR A 158 3.92 17.84 21.35
N SER A 159 3.08 16.97 21.90
CA SER A 159 2.12 17.27 22.95
C SER A 159 1.50 15.97 23.49
N PRO A 160 0.85 15.99 24.67
CA PRO A 160 0.13 14.83 25.18
C PRO A 160 -0.84 14.18 24.18
N ALA A 161 -1.64 14.95 23.44
CA ALA A 161 -2.58 14.41 22.46
C ALA A 161 -1.86 13.79 21.25
N LEU A 162 -0.79 14.42 20.77
CA LEU A 162 0.00 13.91 19.64
C LEU A 162 0.82 12.66 20.02
N ASP A 163 1.27 12.54 21.27
CA ASP A 163 1.97 11.36 21.76
C ASP A 163 1.01 10.20 22.06
N TYR A 164 -0.21 10.48 22.52
CA TYR A 164 -1.30 9.52 22.59
C TYR A 164 -1.62 8.97 21.19
N PHE A 165 -1.78 9.86 20.19
CA PHE A 165 -1.96 9.48 18.79
C PHE A 165 -0.83 8.59 18.27
N ARG A 166 0.44 8.95 18.50
CA ARG A 166 1.60 8.16 18.04
C ARG A 166 1.61 6.74 18.60
N LYS A 167 1.36 6.60 19.90
CA LYS A 167 1.39 5.31 20.62
C LYS A 167 0.27 4.37 20.15
N LEU A 168 -0.95 4.87 19.99
CA LEU A 168 -2.12 4.02 19.71
C LEU A 168 -2.47 3.90 18.22
N CYS A 169 -2.28 4.97 17.44
CA CYS A 169 -2.73 5.06 16.05
C CYS A 169 -1.55 5.10 15.07
N GLY A 170 -0.50 5.86 15.38
CA GLY A 170 0.67 6.07 14.51
C GLY A 170 1.38 4.77 14.11
N SER A 171 1.46 3.81 15.02
CA SER A 171 2.05 2.48 14.82
C SER A 171 1.34 1.60 13.76
N CYS A 172 0.14 1.98 13.31
CA CYS A 172 -0.65 1.24 12.32
C CYS A 172 -0.83 2.01 10.99
N HIS A 173 -0.23 3.19 10.84
CA HIS A 173 -0.59 4.16 9.81
C HIS A 173 0.05 3.89 8.43
N LEU A 174 -0.67 4.22 7.34
CA LEU A 174 -0.27 3.85 5.96
C LEU A 174 1.07 4.44 5.48
N TRP A 175 1.47 5.59 6.03
CA TRP A 175 2.75 6.24 5.72
C TRP A 175 3.98 5.60 6.41
N MET A 176 3.79 4.65 7.32
CA MET A 176 4.91 3.92 7.93
C MET A 176 5.61 3.01 6.92
N GLU A 177 6.94 3.00 6.94
CA GLU A 177 7.77 2.04 6.20
C GLU A 177 7.55 0.63 6.78
N LYS A 178 7.33 -0.35 5.90
CA LYS A 178 6.94 -1.70 6.33
C LYS A 178 8.15 -2.43 6.93
N GLY A 179 8.01 -2.90 8.17
CA GLY A 179 9.11 -3.51 8.92
C GLY A 179 10.00 -2.53 9.69
N SER A 180 9.62 -1.25 9.79
CA SER A 180 10.34 -0.24 10.60
C SER A 180 10.08 -0.33 12.11
N LEU A 181 9.12 -1.17 12.53
CA LEU A 181 8.73 -1.41 13.92
C LEU A 181 8.94 -2.89 14.28
N PRO A 182 9.19 -3.24 15.55
CA PRO A 182 9.43 -4.63 15.98
C PRO A 182 8.15 -5.49 15.96
N ASP A 183 8.35 -6.80 16.11
CA ASP A 183 7.30 -7.80 16.35
C ASP A 183 6.13 -7.72 15.36
N PHE A 184 4.89 -7.94 15.83
CA PHE A 184 3.68 -7.87 15.01
C PHE A 184 3.45 -6.50 14.34
N LEU A 185 4.10 -5.42 14.80
CA LEU A 185 4.02 -4.11 14.16
C LEU A 185 4.84 -4.06 12.85
N ALA A 186 5.83 -4.95 12.68
CA ALA A 186 6.61 -5.06 11.44
C ALA A 186 5.74 -5.34 10.19
N ALA A 187 4.59 -6.00 10.37
CA ALA A 187 3.66 -6.32 9.30
C ALA A 187 2.80 -5.13 8.82
N LYS A 188 2.79 -4.01 9.56
CA LYS A 188 1.93 -2.84 9.35
C LYS A 188 2.61 -1.77 8.46
N GLY A 189 1.84 -0.77 8.04
CA GLY A 189 2.29 0.21 7.05
C GLY A 189 2.52 -0.42 5.67
N GLY A 190 3.28 0.29 4.82
CA GLY A 190 3.58 -0.14 3.45
C GLY A 190 2.70 0.48 2.37
N GLY A 191 1.92 1.53 2.66
CA GLY A 191 1.05 2.20 1.69
C GLY A 191 0.09 1.25 0.97
N CYS A 192 0.17 1.18 -0.36
CA CYS A 192 -0.62 0.27 -1.19
C CYS A 192 -0.46 -1.21 -0.79
N THR A 193 0.74 -1.63 -0.36
CA THR A 193 0.98 -3.02 0.11
C THR A 193 0.43 -3.30 1.51
N ALA A 194 -0.10 -2.32 2.23
CA ALA A 194 -0.86 -2.61 3.45
C ALA A 194 -2.09 -3.47 3.14
N CYS A 195 -2.78 -3.16 2.03
CA CYS A 195 -4.04 -3.79 1.63
C CYS A 195 -3.89 -4.75 0.44
N HIS A 196 -3.06 -4.43 -0.55
CA HIS A 196 -3.01 -5.16 -1.83
C HIS A 196 -2.00 -6.32 -1.88
N GLN A 197 -1.30 -6.61 -0.79
CA GLN A 197 -0.32 -7.71 -0.76
C GLN A 197 -0.95 -9.04 -0.38
N GLU A 198 -0.59 -10.11 -1.09
CA GLU A 198 -0.84 -11.50 -0.70
C GLU A 198 0.49 -12.26 -0.65
N LYS A 199 0.67 -13.09 0.39
CA LYS A 199 1.84 -13.96 0.48
C LYS A 199 1.81 -14.96 -0.69
N PRO A 200 2.98 -15.35 -1.25
CA PRO A 200 3.03 -16.49 -2.17
C PRO A 200 2.51 -17.76 -1.48
N GLU A 201 2.04 -18.73 -2.26
CA GLU A 201 1.64 -20.04 -1.74
C GLU A 201 2.80 -20.69 -0.98
N PRO A 202 2.56 -21.39 0.16
CA PRO A 202 3.62 -21.90 1.02
C PRO A 202 4.70 -22.72 0.30
N ASP A 203 4.30 -23.55 -0.66
CA ASP A 203 5.18 -24.44 -1.42
C ASP A 203 5.88 -23.77 -2.62
N THR A 204 5.72 -22.45 -2.81
CA THR A 204 6.35 -21.73 -3.92
C THR A 204 7.89 -21.71 -3.74
N PRO A 205 8.68 -22.25 -4.68
CA PRO A 205 10.15 -22.23 -4.57
C PRO A 205 10.68 -20.80 -4.45
N ARG A 206 11.62 -20.56 -3.53
CA ARG A 206 12.14 -19.22 -3.19
C ARG A 206 12.64 -18.39 -4.39
N GLU A 207 13.13 -19.04 -5.45
CA GLU A 207 13.53 -18.40 -6.71
C GLU A 207 12.35 -17.78 -7.50
N ARG A 208 11.15 -18.31 -7.31
CA ARG A 208 9.90 -17.89 -7.98
C ARG A 208 8.96 -17.14 -7.03
N ALA A 209 9.13 -17.34 -5.72
CA ALA A 209 8.31 -16.73 -4.68
C ALA A 209 8.34 -15.19 -4.76
N HIS A 210 7.18 -14.61 -5.02
CA HIS A 210 6.93 -13.17 -4.96
C HIS A 210 5.59 -12.91 -4.29
N THR A 211 5.48 -11.79 -3.61
CA THR A 211 4.21 -11.28 -3.10
C THR A 211 3.28 -10.97 -4.28
N ARG A 212 2.08 -11.56 -4.30
CA ARG A 212 1.06 -11.23 -5.31
C ARG A 212 0.45 -9.87 -4.99
N ILE A 213 0.21 -9.06 -6.02
CA ILE A 213 -0.53 -7.79 -5.89
C ILE A 213 -1.97 -8.04 -6.33
N THR A 214 -2.89 -8.12 -5.36
CA THR A 214 -4.32 -8.36 -5.60
C THR A 214 -5.11 -7.07 -5.68
N ARG A 215 -6.13 -7.02 -6.54
CA ARG A 215 -7.13 -5.95 -6.59
C ARG A 215 -8.07 -5.99 -5.38
N ASP A 216 -8.44 -7.20 -4.96
CA ASP A 216 -9.49 -7.47 -3.99
C ASP A 216 -8.84 -7.86 -2.65
N ALA A 217 -8.63 -6.89 -1.76
CA ALA A 217 -7.83 -7.09 -0.55
C ALA A 217 -8.37 -8.23 0.35
N PRO A 218 -7.51 -9.10 0.89
CA PRO A 218 -7.90 -10.17 1.81
C PRO A 218 -8.24 -9.58 3.20
N LEU A 219 -9.15 -10.23 3.93
CA LEU A 219 -9.71 -9.73 5.20
C LEU A 219 -8.63 -9.50 6.27
N GLU A 220 -7.62 -10.37 6.31
CA GLU A 220 -6.52 -10.33 7.27
C GLU A 220 -5.69 -9.05 7.12
N ASN A 221 -5.59 -8.49 5.92
CA ASN A 221 -4.91 -7.22 5.68
C ASN A 221 -5.63 -6.05 6.37
N CYS A 222 -6.96 -6.07 6.43
CA CYS A 222 -7.76 -5.11 7.20
C CYS A 222 -7.59 -5.34 8.70
N VAL A 223 -7.70 -6.60 9.13
CA VAL A 223 -7.62 -7.00 10.55
C VAL A 223 -6.29 -6.62 11.20
N ARG A 224 -5.16 -6.64 10.48
CA ARG A 224 -3.85 -6.17 11.01
C ARG A 224 -3.91 -4.80 11.69
N CYS A 225 -4.75 -3.88 11.21
CA CYS A 225 -4.96 -2.57 11.84
C CYS A 225 -6.29 -2.50 12.61
N HIS A 226 -7.36 -3.10 12.11
CA HIS A 226 -8.70 -3.04 12.71
C HIS A 226 -8.94 -3.99 13.89
N ASN A 227 -7.91 -4.66 14.40
CA ASN A 227 -7.99 -5.56 15.57
C ASN A 227 -7.85 -4.89 16.96
N ARG A 228 -7.63 -3.56 17.03
CA ARG A 228 -7.23 -2.90 18.29
C ARG A 228 -8.23 -1.90 18.86
N SER A 229 -8.47 -0.75 18.22
CA SER A 229 -9.30 0.32 18.80
C SER A 229 -10.79 -0.04 18.84
N GLY A 230 -11.52 0.17 17.73
CA GLY A 230 -12.93 -0.24 17.63
C GLY A 230 -13.15 -1.75 17.51
N ARG A 231 -12.08 -2.55 17.49
CA ARG A 231 -12.04 -4.02 17.38
C ARG A 231 -12.90 -4.64 16.26
N ILE A 232 -13.35 -3.85 15.28
CA ILE A 232 -14.27 -4.27 14.23
C ILE A 232 -13.75 -5.46 13.42
N GLY A 233 -12.43 -5.57 13.21
CA GLY A 233 -11.84 -6.73 12.57
C GLY A 233 -11.95 -8.02 13.39
N LEU A 234 -11.94 -7.93 14.73
CA LEU A 234 -12.15 -9.08 15.61
C LEU A 234 -13.64 -9.41 15.71
N SER A 235 -14.48 -8.44 16.06
CA SER A 235 -15.91 -8.68 16.29
C SER A 235 -16.66 -9.15 15.04
N TYR A 236 -16.27 -8.68 13.84
CA TYR A 236 -16.82 -9.18 12.58
C TYR A 236 -16.54 -10.69 12.39
N GLN A 237 -15.35 -11.15 12.80
CA GLN A 237 -14.94 -12.56 12.82
C GLN A 237 -15.38 -13.32 14.10
N GLY A 238 -16.32 -12.78 14.87
CA GLY A 238 -16.77 -13.40 16.13
C GLY A 238 -15.71 -13.45 17.25
N LEU A 239 -14.55 -12.81 17.07
CA LEU A 239 -13.50 -12.80 18.07
C LEU A 239 -13.70 -11.67 19.08
N MET A 240 -13.61 -12.00 20.37
CA MET A 240 -13.55 -11.03 21.47
C MET A 240 -12.24 -11.18 22.21
N GLU A 241 -11.56 -10.07 22.46
CA GLU A 241 -10.38 -10.01 23.34
C GLU A 241 -10.79 -10.42 24.76
N SER A 242 -10.10 -11.42 25.32
CA SER A 242 -10.26 -11.79 26.73
C SER A 242 -9.61 -10.71 27.60
N GLU A 243 -10.09 -10.51 28.83
CA GLU A 243 -9.64 -9.46 29.78
C GLU A 243 -8.24 -9.76 30.33
N GLY A 244 -7.23 -9.93 29.48
CA GLY A 244 -5.82 -10.19 29.81
C GLY A 244 -5.49 -11.59 30.34
N TYR A 245 -6.43 -12.28 30.99
CA TYR A 245 -6.15 -13.50 31.78
C TYR A 245 -6.36 -14.83 31.07
N GLY A 246 -6.41 -14.88 29.73
CA GLY A 246 -6.59 -16.13 28.99
C GLY A 246 -7.84 -16.92 29.40
N THR A 247 -8.90 -16.25 29.85
CA THR A 247 -10.12 -16.91 30.32
C THR A 247 -11.14 -17.11 29.19
N PRO A 248 -11.91 -18.21 29.19
CA PRO A 248 -11.94 -19.28 30.20
C PRO A 248 -10.67 -20.17 30.18
N TYR A 249 -10.27 -20.66 31.36
CA TYR A 249 -9.14 -21.58 31.50
C TYR A 249 -9.46 -22.94 30.85
N GLU A 250 -8.48 -23.54 30.18
CA GLU A 250 -8.57 -24.83 29.50
C GLU A 250 -7.77 -25.86 30.31
N ALA A 251 -8.46 -26.86 30.88
CA ALA A 251 -7.87 -27.89 31.76
C ALA A 251 -7.09 -27.37 33.00
N GLY A 252 -7.22 -26.10 33.36
CA GLY A 252 -6.50 -25.44 34.45
C GLY A 252 -5.40 -24.47 33.98
N ASP A 253 -5.04 -24.53 32.69
CA ASP A 253 -4.12 -23.62 32.03
C ASP A 253 -4.85 -22.44 31.38
N LEU A 254 -4.09 -21.41 30.97
CA LEU A 254 -4.60 -20.30 30.16
C LEU A 254 -5.13 -20.82 28.82
N GLY A 255 -6.27 -20.31 28.36
CA GLY A 255 -6.89 -20.72 27.10
C GLY A 255 -5.95 -20.49 25.91
N THR A 256 -5.95 -21.44 24.97
CA THR A 256 -4.90 -21.56 23.94
C THR A 256 -5.00 -20.56 22.78
N HIS A 257 -6.13 -19.85 22.66
CA HIS A 257 -6.38 -18.95 21.53
C HIS A 257 -5.76 -17.55 21.73
N GLN A 258 -4.73 -17.24 20.94
CA GLN A 258 -4.03 -15.95 20.94
C GLN A 258 -3.95 -15.31 19.55
N LEU A 259 -3.86 -13.98 19.53
CA LEU A 259 -3.43 -13.18 18.38
C LEU A 259 -1.90 -13.18 18.24
N GLU A 260 -1.39 -12.73 17.09
CA GLU A 260 0.05 -12.56 16.81
C GLU A 260 0.79 -11.64 17.80
N ASP A 261 0.05 -10.77 18.53
CA ASP A 261 0.57 -9.90 19.59
C ASP A 261 0.43 -10.47 21.01
N GLY A 262 0.11 -11.77 21.13
CA GLY A 262 -0.02 -12.49 22.41
C GLY A 262 -1.31 -12.22 23.17
N ARG A 263 -2.20 -11.34 22.67
CA ARG A 263 -3.52 -11.12 23.29
C ARG A 263 -4.38 -12.36 23.16
N TYR A 264 -4.92 -12.83 24.28
CA TYR A 264 -5.92 -13.89 24.30
C TYR A 264 -7.24 -13.43 23.68
N VAL A 265 -7.85 -14.30 22.88
CA VAL A 265 -9.16 -14.09 22.27
C VAL A 265 -10.07 -15.30 22.49
N ARG A 266 -11.36 -15.06 22.58
CA ARG A 266 -12.40 -16.09 22.62
C ARG A 266 -13.29 -16.01 21.40
N SER A 267 -13.75 -17.17 20.93
CA SER A 267 -14.78 -17.26 19.91
C SER A 267 -16.17 -16.93 20.47
N MET A 268 -16.93 -16.17 19.70
CA MET A 268 -18.34 -15.84 19.89
C MET A 268 -19.02 -15.94 18.51
N PRO A 269 -20.36 -15.88 18.40
CA PRO A 269 -21.02 -15.88 17.10
C PRO A 269 -20.61 -14.68 16.22
N ASP A 270 -20.00 -14.96 15.08
CA ASP A 270 -19.59 -13.95 14.10
C ASP A 270 -20.77 -13.21 13.46
N ASP A 271 -20.45 -12.09 12.81
CA ASP A 271 -21.39 -11.33 12.00
C ASP A 271 -22.05 -12.22 10.92
N VAL A 272 -23.34 -12.01 10.67
CA VAL A 272 -24.11 -12.83 9.72
C VAL A 272 -23.57 -12.76 8.29
N HIS A 273 -22.92 -11.66 7.91
CA HIS A 273 -22.26 -11.49 6.62
C HIS A 273 -20.94 -12.28 6.59
N HIS A 274 -20.15 -12.22 7.67
CA HIS A 274 -18.93 -13.02 7.79
C HIS A 274 -19.23 -14.52 7.70
N ARG A 275 -20.23 -15.01 8.43
CA ARG A 275 -20.66 -16.43 8.38
C ARG A 275 -21.17 -16.87 7.01
N LYS A 276 -21.66 -15.94 6.17
CA LYS A 276 -22.04 -16.22 4.77
C LYS A 276 -20.82 -16.25 3.83
N GLY A 277 -19.67 -15.73 4.25
CA GLY A 277 -18.41 -15.69 3.50
C GLY A 277 -18.04 -14.33 2.93
N LEU A 278 -18.73 -13.25 3.32
CA LEU A 278 -18.41 -11.89 2.88
C LEU A 278 -17.17 -11.36 3.62
N ALA A 279 -16.33 -10.65 2.88
CA ALA A 279 -15.16 -9.94 3.38
C ALA A 279 -15.41 -8.43 3.44
N CYS A 280 -14.54 -7.70 4.15
CA CYS A 280 -14.67 -6.24 4.32
C CYS A 280 -14.85 -5.49 2.98
N VAL A 281 -14.14 -5.91 1.93
CA VAL A 281 -14.18 -5.28 0.60
C VAL A 281 -15.48 -5.51 -0.17
N ASP A 282 -16.32 -6.47 0.22
CA ASP A 282 -17.58 -6.72 -0.46
C ASP A 282 -18.60 -5.61 -0.17
N CYS A 283 -18.54 -5.04 1.04
CA CYS A 283 -19.25 -3.82 1.40
C CYS A 283 -18.40 -2.56 1.12
N HIS A 284 -17.14 -2.52 1.59
CA HIS A 284 -16.30 -1.33 1.47
C HIS A 284 -15.79 -1.11 0.05
N THR A 285 -16.29 -0.05 -0.59
CA THR A 285 -15.94 0.26 -1.97
C THR A 285 -14.51 0.80 -2.09
N GLN A 286 -14.03 0.91 -3.34
CA GLN A 286 -12.77 1.62 -3.62
C GLN A 286 -12.77 3.06 -3.09
N ARG A 287 -13.89 3.78 -3.10
CA ARG A 287 -13.94 5.17 -2.64
C ARG A 287 -14.04 5.28 -1.12
N GLU A 288 -14.69 4.33 -0.47
CA GLU A 288 -14.67 4.24 1.00
C GLU A 288 -13.30 3.85 1.54
N THR A 289 -12.59 2.95 0.83
CA THR A 289 -11.30 2.43 1.28
C THR A 289 -10.14 3.34 0.86
N MET A 290 -10.02 3.65 -0.44
CA MET A 290 -8.93 4.45 -0.98
C MET A 290 -9.22 5.95 -0.95
N GLY A 291 -10.45 6.38 -0.65
CA GLY A 291 -10.89 7.77 -0.84
C GLY A 291 -11.39 8.06 -2.25
N ASP A 292 -12.02 9.22 -2.41
CA ASP A 292 -12.47 9.81 -3.68
C ASP A 292 -11.54 10.94 -4.18
N GLY A 293 -10.55 11.31 -3.36
CA GLY A 293 -9.64 12.43 -3.56
C GLY A 293 -9.97 13.67 -2.72
N THR A 294 -11.10 13.69 -2.03
CA THR A 294 -11.49 14.71 -1.06
C THR A 294 -10.90 14.38 0.31
N ARG A 295 -10.45 15.40 1.07
CA ARG A 295 -9.91 15.21 2.43
C ARG A 295 -11.01 15.38 3.48
N HIS A 296 -11.86 14.36 3.58
CA HIS A 296 -12.92 14.27 4.60
C HIS A 296 -12.35 14.36 6.03
N VAL A 297 -13.15 14.88 6.96
CA VAL A 297 -12.82 14.93 8.40
C VAL A 297 -13.45 13.73 9.11
N HIS A 298 -14.70 13.43 8.76
CA HIS A 298 -15.54 12.42 9.38
C HIS A 298 -15.74 11.22 8.45
N PHE A 299 -15.86 10.01 8.99
CA PHE A 299 -15.96 8.79 8.17
C PHE A 299 -17.32 8.67 7.47
N GLU A 300 -18.34 9.29 8.05
CA GLU A 300 -19.69 9.41 7.53
C GLU A 300 -19.76 10.21 6.21
N GLU A 301 -18.79 11.09 5.96
CA GLU A 301 -18.67 11.88 4.73
C GLU A 301 -18.15 11.06 3.54
N GLN A 302 -17.39 9.99 3.81
CA GLN A 302 -16.79 9.11 2.79
C GLN A 302 -17.60 7.82 2.56
N LEU A 303 -18.66 7.57 3.34
CA LEU A 303 -19.45 6.34 3.31
C LEU A 303 -20.50 6.35 2.15
N GLU A 304 -20.35 5.44 1.18
CA GLU A 304 -21.28 5.25 0.06
C GLU A 304 -22.33 4.14 0.35
N VAL A 305 -21.99 3.17 1.20
CA VAL A 305 -22.74 1.93 1.45
C VAL A 305 -23.29 1.90 2.88
N ARG A 306 -24.59 1.62 2.99
CA ARG A 306 -25.32 1.45 4.25
C ARG A 306 -26.14 0.16 4.20
N CYS A 307 -26.70 -0.28 5.32
CA CYS A 307 -27.56 -1.48 5.36
C CYS A 307 -28.69 -1.40 4.31
N VAL A 308 -29.34 -0.24 4.19
CA VAL A 308 -30.39 0.03 3.20
C VAL A 308 -29.92 -0.10 1.73
N THR A 309 -28.63 0.08 1.44
CA THR A 309 -28.08 -0.09 0.08
C THR A 309 -28.25 -1.52 -0.43
N CYS A 310 -28.23 -2.51 0.48
CA CYS A 310 -28.39 -3.93 0.17
C CYS A 310 -29.74 -4.51 0.60
N HIS A 311 -30.42 -3.90 1.59
CA HIS A 311 -31.63 -4.45 2.23
C HIS A 311 -32.93 -3.65 1.99
N ALA A 312 -32.90 -2.49 1.29
CA ALA A 312 -34.12 -1.73 0.96
C ALA A 312 -34.92 -2.27 -0.24
N GLY A 313 -34.57 -3.45 -0.74
CA GLY A 313 -35.33 -4.16 -1.77
C GLY A 313 -35.09 -3.71 -3.22
N GLY A 314 -35.91 -4.25 -4.11
CA GLY A 314 -35.63 -4.28 -5.56
C GLY A 314 -35.45 -2.92 -6.23
N GLU A 315 -36.09 -1.86 -5.73
CA GLU A 315 -35.95 -0.50 -6.26
C GLU A 315 -34.54 0.06 -6.01
N ALA A 316 -33.98 -0.15 -4.82
CA ALA A 316 -32.61 0.24 -4.50
C ALA A 316 -31.56 -0.65 -5.20
N LEU A 317 -31.89 -1.93 -5.43
CA LEU A 317 -30.98 -2.92 -6.00
C LEU A 317 -30.89 -2.90 -7.53
N ARG A 318 -31.95 -2.45 -8.24
CA ARG A 318 -31.98 -2.41 -9.71
C ARG A 318 -30.86 -1.53 -10.31
N PRO A 319 -30.63 -0.27 -9.88
CA PRO A 319 -29.56 0.56 -10.42
C PRO A 319 -28.15 0.01 -10.14
N LEU A 320 -27.97 -0.67 -9.00
CA LEU A 320 -26.70 -1.34 -8.66
C LEU A 320 -26.42 -2.50 -9.63
N ALA A 321 -27.44 -3.31 -9.92
CA ALA A 321 -27.33 -4.45 -10.83
C ALA A 321 -27.07 -4.02 -12.28
N GLU A 322 -27.76 -2.99 -12.76
CA GLU A 322 -27.53 -2.42 -14.10
C GLU A 322 -26.13 -1.82 -14.22
N ALA A 323 -25.70 -1.04 -13.22
CA ALA A 323 -24.35 -0.49 -13.17
C ALA A 323 -23.28 -1.59 -13.10
N TYR A 324 -23.56 -2.77 -12.51
CA TYR A 324 -22.61 -3.88 -12.53
C TYR A 324 -22.58 -4.62 -13.86
N ALA A 325 -23.74 -4.87 -14.47
CA ALA A 325 -23.85 -5.53 -15.77
C ALA A 325 -23.11 -4.75 -16.87
N LEU A 326 -23.17 -3.41 -16.84
CA LEU A 326 -22.36 -2.55 -17.72
C LEU A 326 -20.86 -2.74 -17.47
N ARG A 327 -20.41 -2.71 -16.21
CA ARG A 327 -18.99 -2.89 -15.84
C ARG A 327 -18.45 -4.26 -16.28
N LYS A 328 -19.20 -5.36 -16.11
CA LYS A 328 -18.77 -6.70 -16.60
C LYS A 328 -18.63 -6.77 -18.13
N ARG A 329 -19.31 -5.90 -18.88
CA ARG A 329 -19.18 -5.76 -20.35
C ARG A 329 -18.07 -4.79 -20.78
N GLY A 330 -17.28 -4.25 -19.84
CA GLY A 330 -16.28 -3.22 -20.12
C GLY A 330 -16.87 -1.84 -20.42
N LEU A 331 -18.18 -1.64 -20.24
CA LEU A 331 -18.86 -0.40 -20.54
C LEU A 331 -18.88 0.52 -19.31
N GLY A 332 -18.44 1.76 -19.49
CA GLY A 332 -18.57 2.81 -18.48
C GLY A 332 -20.01 3.36 -18.41
N PRO A 333 -20.33 4.19 -17.40
CA PRO A 333 -21.53 5.01 -17.47
C PRO A 333 -21.46 5.93 -18.70
N PRO A 334 -22.59 6.25 -19.36
CA PRO A 334 -22.59 7.06 -20.57
C PRO A 334 -21.88 8.41 -20.35
N SER A 335 -20.98 8.73 -21.27
CA SER A 335 -20.19 9.97 -21.25
C SER A 335 -21.09 11.19 -21.33
N GLY A 336 -21.04 12.04 -20.31
CA GLY A 336 -21.85 13.26 -20.18
C GLY A 336 -22.57 13.39 -18.84
N VAL A 337 -22.80 12.29 -18.11
CA VAL A 337 -23.40 12.35 -16.77
C VAL A 337 -22.35 12.80 -15.75
N GLN A 338 -22.48 14.03 -15.23
CA GLN A 338 -21.81 14.41 -13.97
C GLN A 338 -22.46 13.66 -12.81
N VAL A 339 -21.99 12.43 -12.55
CA VAL A 339 -22.53 11.58 -11.48
C VAL A 339 -22.04 12.03 -10.10
N LYS A 340 -22.56 13.17 -9.62
CA LYS A 340 -22.47 13.59 -8.21
C LYS A 340 -23.14 12.58 -7.25
N ARG A 341 -23.89 11.62 -7.79
CA ARG A 341 -24.49 10.46 -7.09
C ARG A 341 -24.45 9.21 -7.96
N ALA A 342 -23.25 8.76 -8.38
CA ALA A 342 -23.13 7.40 -8.92
C ALA A 342 -23.53 6.40 -7.84
N PRO A 343 -24.26 5.31 -8.16
CA PRO A 343 -24.49 4.24 -7.20
C PRO A 343 -23.15 3.64 -6.77
N PRO A 344 -23.00 3.19 -5.51
CA PRO A 344 -21.76 2.59 -5.01
C PRO A 344 -21.30 1.42 -5.89
N ARG A 345 -19.99 1.23 -6.01
CA ARG A 345 -19.38 0.17 -6.82
C ARG A 345 -19.46 -1.21 -6.16
N LEU A 346 -20.69 -1.66 -5.93
CA LEU A 346 -21.06 -2.99 -5.46
C LEU A 346 -21.33 -3.93 -6.63
N ASP A 347 -20.95 -5.19 -6.49
CA ASP A 347 -20.99 -6.20 -7.55
C ASP A 347 -22.32 -6.97 -7.49
N VAL A 348 -23.43 -6.22 -7.60
CA VAL A 348 -24.80 -6.75 -7.50
C VAL A 348 -25.24 -7.40 -8.81
N VAL A 349 -25.77 -8.62 -8.74
CA VAL A 349 -26.28 -9.41 -9.88
C VAL A 349 -27.79 -9.58 -9.74
N ALA A 350 -28.54 -9.26 -10.79
CA ALA A 350 -29.96 -9.57 -10.89
C ALA A 350 -30.19 -10.90 -11.63
N LYS A 351 -31.08 -11.76 -11.12
CA LYS A 351 -31.59 -12.96 -11.79
C LYS A 351 -33.12 -12.95 -11.71
N GLY A 352 -33.76 -12.47 -12.77
CA GLY A 352 -35.21 -12.22 -12.77
C GLY A 352 -35.58 -11.11 -11.77
N THR A 353 -36.40 -11.46 -10.78
CA THR A 353 -36.79 -10.58 -9.66
C THR A 353 -35.83 -10.63 -8.48
N ALA A 354 -34.99 -11.66 -8.37
CA ALA A 354 -34.04 -11.84 -7.28
C ALA A 354 -32.72 -11.08 -7.51
N PHE A 355 -32.09 -10.66 -6.42
CA PHE A 355 -30.82 -9.93 -6.42
C PHE A 355 -29.80 -10.64 -5.52
N PHE A 356 -28.53 -10.52 -5.89
CA PHE A 356 -27.41 -11.15 -5.19
C PHE A 356 -26.22 -10.21 -5.16
N LEU A 357 -25.41 -10.23 -4.11
CA LEU A 357 -24.07 -9.65 -4.11
C LEU A 357 -23.08 -10.74 -4.55
N GLU A 358 -22.33 -10.52 -5.63
CA GLU A 358 -21.22 -11.39 -6.01
C GLU A 358 -19.99 -11.02 -5.16
N GLY A 359 -19.55 -11.93 -4.28
CA GLY A 359 -18.37 -11.70 -3.45
C GLY A 359 -17.11 -11.50 -4.29
N ARG A 360 -16.33 -10.46 -4.02
CA ARG A 360 -15.15 -10.08 -4.82
C ARG A 360 -14.04 -11.12 -4.76
N ARG A 361 -13.94 -11.86 -3.65
CA ARG A 361 -12.92 -12.91 -3.44
C ARG A 361 -13.46 -14.30 -3.78
N ASP A 362 -14.58 -14.69 -3.17
CA ASP A 362 -15.12 -16.05 -3.29
C ASP A 362 -15.96 -16.30 -4.55
N ARG A 363 -16.39 -15.23 -5.24
CA ARG A 363 -17.29 -15.24 -6.41
C ARG A 363 -18.63 -15.93 -6.16
N LYS A 364 -19.01 -16.14 -4.89
CA LYS A 364 -20.33 -16.68 -4.54
C LYS A 364 -21.38 -15.60 -4.66
N LEU A 365 -22.61 -16.02 -4.94
CA LEU A 365 -23.78 -15.15 -5.01
C LEU A 365 -24.51 -15.19 -3.67
N HIS A 366 -24.37 -14.11 -2.90
CA HIS A 366 -24.99 -13.94 -1.60
C HIS A 366 -26.37 -13.30 -1.79
N PRO A 367 -27.49 -13.95 -1.44
CA PRO A 367 -28.83 -13.40 -1.65
C PRO A 367 -29.01 -12.05 -0.95
N LEU A 368 -29.51 -11.06 -1.68
CA LEU A 368 -29.90 -9.76 -1.15
C LEU A 368 -31.41 -9.79 -0.91
N ASP A 369 -31.79 -9.98 0.35
CA ASP A 369 -33.18 -10.18 0.74
C ASP A 369 -33.94 -8.84 0.73
N PRO A 370 -34.98 -8.68 -0.11
CA PRO A 370 -35.84 -7.52 -0.07
C PRO A 370 -36.76 -7.60 1.15
N VAL A 371 -36.32 -7.01 2.26
CA VAL A 371 -37.02 -6.89 3.55
C VAL A 371 -37.05 -8.18 4.39
N SER A 372 -36.30 -8.16 5.49
CA SER A 372 -36.49 -9.03 6.66
C SER A 372 -35.99 -8.29 7.91
N TYR A 373 -36.80 -7.32 8.35
CA TYR A 373 -36.73 -6.65 9.65
C TYR A 373 -38.15 -6.55 10.21
#